data_AF-A0A6L9L5M0-F1
#
_entry.id   AF-A0A6L9L5M0-F1
#
_cell.length_a   1.000
_cell.length_b   1.000
_cell.length_c   1.000
_cell.angle_alpha   90.00
_cell.angle_beta   90.00
_cell.angle_gamma   90.00
#
_symmetry.space_group_name_H-M   'P 1'
#
loop_
_entity.id
_entity.type
_entity.pdbx_description
1 polymer ?
#
loop_
_entity_poly.entity_id
_entity_poly.type
_entity_poly.pdbx_seq_one_letter_code
_entity_poly.pdbx_strand_id
1 'polypeptide(L)'
;MWETTNEKPSERIQFALDALIKAEQPGSCVTPRMGTWFYTPDDSNHCFACLGGMAALEKTGLTVQEHVRFREQFYNELHVYEDTLDDARDGNLEEMFAKMGLSRKIGVKFDRELVQYWEDPEQFKTDLRTLISDLQSAGY
;
A
#
# COMPACT_ATOMS: atom_id res chain seq x y z
N MET A 1 -3.00 -16.47 -10.38
CA MET A 1 -3.97 -16.57 -9.28
C MET A 1 -3.43 -15.68 -8.18
N TRP A 2 -4.15 -14.64 -7.78
CA TRP A 2 -3.68 -13.67 -6.79
C TRP A 2 -3.86 -14.29 -5.40
N GLU A 3 -2.81 -14.87 -4.82
CA GLU A 3 -2.87 -15.42 -3.47
C GLU A 3 -2.43 -14.35 -2.47
N THR A 4 -3.40 -13.74 -1.77
CA THR A 4 -3.17 -12.81 -0.65
C THR A 4 -3.22 -13.49 0.71
N THR A 5 -3.65 -14.75 0.78
CA THR A 5 -4.10 -15.42 2.01
C THR A 5 -2.99 -15.85 2.97
N ASN A 6 -1.71 -15.76 2.57
CA ASN A 6 -0.56 -16.14 3.40
C ASN A 6 0.47 -15.01 3.57
N GLU A 7 0.20 -13.82 3.05
CA GLU A 7 1.13 -12.69 3.14
C GLU A 7 1.09 -12.08 4.54
N LYS A 8 2.27 -11.88 5.14
CA LYS A 8 2.38 -11.21 6.43
C LYS A 8 2.11 -9.71 6.30
N PRO A 9 1.44 -9.07 7.28
CA PRO A 9 1.27 -7.62 7.29
C PRO A 9 2.59 -6.85 7.10
N SER A 10 3.66 -7.29 7.76
CA SER A 10 4.98 -6.63 7.62
C SER A 10 5.53 -6.71 6.19
N GLU A 11 5.42 -7.87 5.55
CA GLU A 11 5.86 -8.11 4.17
C GLU A 11 5.04 -7.28 3.18
N ARG A 12 3.72 -7.16 3.39
CA ARG A 12 2.84 -6.34 2.56
C ARG A 12 3.22 -4.85 2.62
N ILE A 13 3.43 -4.32 3.82
CA ILE A 13 3.80 -2.90 3.99
C ILE A 13 5.20 -2.65 3.43
N GLN A 14 6.15 -3.56 3.65
CA GLN A 14 7.49 -3.48 3.06
C GLN A 14 7.43 -3.43 1.54
N PHE A 15 6.68 -4.32 0.92
CA PHE A 15 6.52 -4.35 -0.53
C PHE A 15 5.94 -3.04 -1.07
N ALA A 16 4.93 -2.48 -0.39
CA ALA A 16 4.35 -1.20 -0.78
C ALA A 16 5.31 -0.02 -0.61
N LEU A 17 6.11 -0.01 0.46
CA LEU A 17 7.16 0.98 0.68
C LEU A 17 8.22 0.93 -0.43
N ASP A 18 8.64 -0.27 -0.83
CA ASP A 18 9.61 -0.45 -1.91
C ASP A 18 9.04 0.05 -3.25
N ALA A 19 7.76 -0.21 -3.52
CA ALA A 19 7.06 0.31 -4.70
C ALA A 19 6.97 1.84 -4.69
N LEU A 20 6.71 2.46 -3.54
CA LEU A 20 6.76 3.92 -3.38
C LEU A 20 8.15 4.48 -3.69
N ILE A 21 9.21 3.92 -3.10
CA ILE A 21 10.60 4.37 -3.31
C ILE A 21 11.00 4.26 -4.78
N LYS A 22 10.53 3.22 -5.48
CA LYS A 22 10.72 3.03 -6.91
C LYS A 22 9.97 4.10 -7.72
N ALA A 23 8.74 4.43 -7.33
CA ALA A 23 7.93 5.46 -8.00
C ALA A 23 8.49 6.88 -7.81
N GLU A 24 9.22 7.14 -6.71
CA GLU A 24 9.92 8.41 -6.48
C GLU A 24 11.17 8.60 -7.36
N GLN A 25 11.67 7.54 -8.02
CA GLN A 25 12.90 7.64 -8.83
C GLN A 25 12.68 8.45 -10.13
N PRO A 26 13.70 9.22 -10.58
CA PRO A 26 13.66 9.91 -11.85
C PRO A 26 13.34 8.95 -13.01
N GLY A 27 12.36 9.29 -13.84
CA GLY A 27 11.94 8.47 -14.99
C GLY A 27 10.79 7.49 -14.70
N SER A 28 10.29 7.43 -13.46
CA SER A 28 9.03 6.76 -13.17
C SER A 28 7.85 7.43 -13.90
N CYS A 29 6.99 6.63 -14.53
CA CYS A 29 5.71 7.11 -15.08
C CYS A 29 4.61 7.25 -14.01
N VAL A 30 4.89 6.77 -12.79
CA VAL A 30 3.99 6.83 -11.63
C VAL A 30 4.46 7.92 -10.68
N THR A 31 3.58 8.88 -10.42
CA THR A 31 3.76 9.94 -9.42
C THR A 31 2.99 9.55 -8.16
N PRO A 32 3.65 9.42 -6.99
CA PRO A 32 2.97 9.13 -5.74
C PRO A 32 1.91 10.17 -5.43
N ARG A 33 0.68 9.72 -5.18
CA ARG A 33 -0.42 10.56 -4.69
C ARG A 33 -1.18 9.79 -3.62
N MET A 34 -0.87 10.10 -2.37
CA MET A 34 -1.52 9.47 -1.23
C MET A 34 -2.96 10.00 -1.09
N GLY A 35 -3.90 9.20 -1.60
CA GLY A 35 -5.33 9.35 -1.49
C GLY A 35 -5.98 7.98 -1.71
N THR A 36 -7.30 7.88 -1.61
CA THR A 36 -7.99 6.58 -1.66
C THR A 36 -8.09 5.97 -3.07
N TRP A 37 -7.76 6.69 -4.15
CA TRP A 37 -8.02 6.23 -5.52
C TRP A 37 -6.96 6.65 -6.53
N PHE A 38 -6.74 5.78 -7.53
CA PHE A 38 -6.01 6.11 -8.76
C PHE A 38 -6.74 7.20 -9.56
N TYR A 39 -5.98 8.10 -10.15
CA TYR A 39 -6.48 9.04 -11.14
C TYR A 39 -5.62 8.91 -12.40
N THR A 40 -6.23 8.52 -13.53
CA THR A 40 -5.60 8.56 -14.85
C THR A 40 -5.74 9.96 -15.48
N PRO A 41 -4.83 10.31 -16.41
CA PRO A 41 -4.30 11.66 -16.53
C PRO A 41 -5.22 12.61 -17.30
N ASP A 42 -5.13 13.91 -16.97
CA ASP A 42 -5.20 14.93 -18.03
C ASP A 42 -3.94 14.79 -18.92
N ASP A 43 -3.89 15.45 -20.08
CA ASP A 43 -2.91 15.30 -21.18
C ASP A 43 -1.38 15.41 -20.83
N SER A 44 -0.99 15.39 -19.56
CA SER A 44 0.34 15.64 -19.00
C SER A 44 1.18 14.39 -18.67
N ASN A 45 1.11 13.26 -19.41
CA ASN A 45 2.11 12.15 -19.33
C ASN A 45 2.43 11.50 -17.95
N HIS A 46 1.78 11.91 -16.85
CA HIS A 46 2.01 11.40 -15.50
C HIS A 46 0.82 10.54 -15.03
N CYS A 47 1.08 9.35 -14.50
CA CYS A 47 0.05 8.53 -13.86
C CYS A 47 0.12 8.67 -12.33
N PHE A 48 -1.00 8.86 -11.64
CA PHE A 48 -1.00 8.98 -10.17
C PHE A 48 -1.45 7.68 -9.49
N ALA A 49 -0.76 7.26 -8.43
CA ALA A 49 -1.13 6.10 -7.64
C ALA A 49 -0.91 6.32 -6.14
N CYS A 50 -1.83 5.80 -5.32
CA CYS A 50 -1.69 5.71 -3.87
C CYS A 50 -0.76 4.57 -3.47
N LEU A 51 -0.48 4.42 -2.17
CA LEU A 51 0.40 3.36 -1.66
C LEU A 51 -0.06 1.97 -2.10
N GLY A 52 -1.35 1.66 -1.90
CA GLY A 52 -1.96 0.41 -2.35
C GLY A 52 -1.85 0.22 -3.86
N GLY A 53 -2.09 1.30 -4.60
CA GLY A 53 -2.07 1.26 -6.05
C GLY A 53 -0.69 1.04 -6.66
N MET A 54 0.35 1.67 -6.10
CA MET A 54 1.74 1.43 -6.50
C MET A 54 2.14 -0.02 -6.24
N ALA A 55 1.78 -0.54 -5.07
CA ALA A 55 2.04 -1.93 -4.72
C ALA A 55 1.30 -2.90 -5.65
N ALA A 56 0.04 -2.62 -5.98
CA ALA A 56 -0.72 -3.44 -6.91
C ALA A 56 -0.09 -3.49 -8.31
N LEU A 57 0.27 -2.32 -8.88
CA LEU A 57 0.94 -2.24 -10.17
C LEU A 57 2.25 -3.04 -10.21
N GLU A 58 3.07 -2.91 -9.17
CA GLU A 58 4.33 -3.65 -9.06
C GLU A 58 4.09 -5.16 -8.93
N LYS A 59 3.10 -5.57 -8.13
CA LYS A 59 2.77 -6.98 -7.89
C LYS A 59 2.22 -7.67 -9.13
N THR A 60 1.42 -6.97 -9.93
CA THR A 60 0.81 -7.52 -11.15
C THR A 60 1.69 -7.35 -12.39
N GLY A 61 2.67 -6.43 -12.35
CA GLY A 61 3.45 -6.03 -13.52
C GLY A 61 2.61 -5.35 -14.61
N LEU A 62 1.43 -4.83 -14.25
CA LEU A 62 0.52 -4.18 -15.20
C LEU A 62 0.88 -2.71 -15.34
N THR A 63 0.70 -2.17 -16.53
CA THR A 63 0.66 -0.71 -16.71
C THR A 63 -0.58 -0.14 -16.01
N VAL A 64 -0.56 1.17 -15.72
CA VAL A 64 -1.71 1.86 -15.13
C VAL A 64 -2.96 1.73 -16.00
N GLN A 65 -2.81 1.76 -17.32
CA GLN A 65 -3.92 1.63 -18.27
C GLN A 65 -4.52 0.22 -18.22
N GLU A 66 -3.69 -0.81 -18.15
CA GLU A 66 -4.13 -2.19 -17.97
C GLU A 66 -4.78 -2.39 -16.61
N HIS A 67 -4.23 -1.79 -15.56
CA HIS A 67 -4.79 -1.85 -14.22
C HIS A 67 -6.19 -1.24 -14.14
N VAL A 68 -6.42 -0.09 -14.80
CA VAL A 68 -7.75 0.51 -14.94
C VAL A 68 -8.68 -0.38 -15.76
N ARG A 69 -8.19 -0.94 -16.87
CA ARG A 69 -8.99 -1.79 -17.77
C ARG A 69 -9.42 -3.11 -17.12
N PHE A 70 -8.53 -3.73 -16.34
CA PHE A 70 -8.77 -5.02 -15.69
C PHE A 70 -9.30 -4.89 -14.26
N ARG A 71 -9.52 -3.65 -13.79
CA ARG A 71 -9.97 -3.37 -12.44
C ARG A 71 -11.21 -4.16 -12.07
N GLU A 72 -12.20 -4.26 -12.95
CA GLU A 72 -13.44 -5.02 -12.68
C GLU A 72 -13.22 -6.52 -12.59
N GLN A 73 -12.20 -7.07 -13.29
CA GLN A 73 -11.91 -8.49 -13.31
C GLN A 73 -11.22 -8.97 -12.04
N PHE A 74 -10.42 -8.10 -11.41
CA PHE A 74 -9.71 -8.39 -10.16
C PHE A 74 -10.26 -7.61 -8.97
N TYR A 75 -11.41 -6.95 -9.14
CA TYR A 75 -11.90 -5.90 -8.24
C TYR A 75 -11.86 -6.31 -6.78
N ASN A 76 -12.38 -7.49 -6.45
CA ASN A 76 -12.46 -7.92 -5.05
C ASN A 76 -11.09 -8.20 -4.43
N GLU A 77 -10.18 -8.87 -5.14
CA GLU A 77 -8.85 -9.23 -4.61
C GLU A 77 -7.93 -8.00 -4.54
N LEU A 78 -7.99 -7.18 -5.57
CA LEU A 78 -7.22 -5.96 -5.72
C LEU A 78 -7.67 -4.87 -4.73
N HIS A 79 -8.98 -4.67 -4.58
CA HIS A 79 -9.53 -3.69 -3.65
C HIS A 79 -9.23 -4.05 -2.20
N VAL A 80 -9.34 -5.33 -1.80
CA VAL A 80 -8.94 -5.76 -0.46
C VAL A 80 -7.44 -5.55 -0.24
N TYR A 81 -6.61 -5.82 -1.25
CA TYR A 81 -5.17 -5.56 -1.16
C TYR A 81 -4.87 -4.06 -0.98
N GLU A 82 -5.47 -3.20 -1.80
CA GLU A 82 -5.31 -1.75 -1.72
C GLU A 82 -5.83 -1.17 -0.41
N ASP A 83 -7.02 -1.58 0.03
CA ASP A 83 -7.63 -1.12 1.28
C ASP A 83 -6.76 -1.43 2.50
N THR A 84 -6.17 -2.63 2.55
CA THR A 84 -5.28 -2.98 3.67
C THR A 84 -4.05 -2.09 3.75
N LEU A 85 -3.57 -1.60 2.60
CA LEU A 85 -2.45 -0.67 2.52
C LEU A 85 -2.89 0.78 2.79
N ASP A 86 -4.14 1.14 2.49
CA ASP A 86 -4.74 2.43 2.88
C ASP A 86 -4.89 2.52 4.40
N ASP A 87 -5.38 1.45 5.03
CA ASP A 87 -5.46 1.37 6.49
C ASP A 87 -4.07 1.45 7.13
N ALA A 88 -3.08 0.76 6.56
CA ALA A 88 -1.70 0.82 7.03
C ALA A 88 -1.09 2.22 6.88
N ARG A 89 -1.38 2.92 5.77
CA ARG A 89 -0.96 4.31 5.53
C ARG A 89 -1.54 5.27 6.56
N ASP A 90 -2.77 5.04 6.98
CA ASP A 90 -3.44 5.86 8.01
C ASP A 90 -3.11 5.38 9.44
N GLY A 91 -2.24 4.37 9.56
CA GLY A 91 -1.81 3.80 10.82
C GLY A 91 -2.89 3.00 11.56
N ASN A 92 -3.94 2.58 10.85
CA ASN A 92 -5.03 1.75 11.33
C ASN A 92 -4.76 0.26 11.02
N LEU A 93 -3.85 -0.36 11.77
CA LEU A 93 -3.56 -1.78 11.57
C LEU A 93 -4.69 -2.69 12.04
N GLU A 94 -5.71 -2.18 12.71
CA GLU A 94 -6.84 -2.98 13.17
C GLU A 94 -7.68 -3.40 11.98
N GLU A 95 -8.03 -2.41 11.19
CA GLU A 95 -8.79 -2.60 9.97
C GLU A 95 -7.98 -3.40 8.94
N MET A 96 -6.68 -3.12 8.81
CA MET A 96 -5.78 -3.92 7.97
C MET A 96 -5.85 -5.41 8.34
N PHE A 97 -5.73 -5.75 9.62
CA PHE A 97 -5.73 -7.15 10.06
C PHE A 97 -7.09 -7.81 9.82
N ALA A 98 -8.18 -7.10 10.09
CA ALA A 98 -9.53 -7.59 9.83
C ALA A 98 -9.75 -7.90 8.34
N LYS A 99 -9.35 -6.99 7.44
CA LYS A 99 -9.43 -7.18 5.98
C LYS A 99 -8.51 -8.27 5.46
N MET A 100 -7.39 -8.53 6.13
CA MET A 100 -6.51 -9.68 5.85
C MET A 100 -7.00 -11.00 6.43
N GLY A 101 -8.08 -11.01 7.23
CA GLY A 101 -8.58 -12.20 7.91
C GLY A 101 -7.66 -12.68 9.04
N LEU A 102 -6.87 -11.79 9.62
CA LEU A 102 -5.90 -12.10 10.67
C LEU A 102 -6.41 -11.73 12.06
N SER A 103 -6.21 -12.64 13.02
CA SER A 103 -6.46 -12.35 14.42
C SER A 103 -5.29 -11.61 15.06
N ARG A 104 -5.58 -10.51 15.76
CA ARG A 104 -4.61 -9.81 16.60
C ARG A 104 -4.19 -10.65 17.81
N LYS A 105 -2.91 -10.57 18.17
CA LYS A 105 -2.37 -11.08 19.42
C LYS A 105 -2.89 -10.20 20.55
N ILE A 106 -3.42 -10.83 21.60
CA ILE A 106 -3.96 -10.14 22.77
C ILE A 106 -2.86 -9.26 23.39
N GLY A 107 -3.19 -7.99 23.64
CA GLY A 107 -2.30 -7.04 24.33
C GLY A 107 -1.32 -6.28 23.42
N VAL A 108 -1.32 -6.52 22.10
CA VAL A 108 -0.47 -5.79 21.16
C VAL A 108 -1.29 -4.72 20.44
N LYS A 109 -0.90 -3.45 20.59
CA LYS A 109 -1.48 -2.32 19.85
C LYS A 109 -0.48 -1.84 18.82
N PHE A 110 -0.85 -1.92 17.55
CA PHE A 110 -0.03 -1.37 16.47
C PHE A 110 -0.53 -0.03 15.96
N ASP A 111 -1.81 0.28 16.20
CA ASP A 111 -2.42 1.51 15.71
C ASP A 111 -1.71 2.72 16.29
N ARG A 112 -1.34 3.64 15.40
CA ARG A 112 -0.63 4.87 15.73
C ARG A 112 -0.86 5.87 14.61
N GLU A 113 -0.79 7.15 14.93
CA GLU A 113 -0.77 8.18 13.91
C GLU A 113 0.56 8.10 13.14
N LEU A 114 0.49 8.14 11.81
CA LEU A 114 1.64 8.29 10.92
C LEU A 114 1.58 9.69 10.30
N VAL A 115 2.73 10.31 10.09
CA VAL A 115 2.77 11.60 9.38
C VAL A 115 2.24 11.41 7.96
N GLN A 116 1.40 12.32 7.48
CA GLN A 116 0.88 12.18 6.13
C GLN A 116 2.00 12.40 5.11
N TYR A 117 2.05 11.57 4.06
CA TYR A 117 3.11 11.63 3.06
C TYR A 117 3.27 13.02 2.41
N TRP A 118 2.17 13.76 2.21
CA TRP A 118 2.24 15.11 1.63
C TRP A 118 2.76 16.17 2.61
N GLU A 119 2.78 15.88 3.92
CA GLU A 119 3.36 16.75 4.96
C GLU A 119 4.87 16.53 5.06
N ASP A 120 5.29 15.28 5.21
CA ASP A 120 6.70 14.89 5.30
C ASP A 120 6.91 13.48 4.71
N PRO A 121 7.31 13.38 3.42
CA PRO A 121 7.55 12.11 2.75
C PRO A 121 8.61 11.24 3.44
N GLU A 122 9.66 11.84 3.99
CA GLU A 122 10.76 11.09 4.61
C GLU A 122 10.38 10.57 5.99
N GLN A 123 9.65 11.38 6.77
CA GLN A 123 9.11 10.91 8.05
C GLN A 123 8.05 9.82 7.84
N PHE A 124 7.14 9.96 6.85
CA PHE A 124 6.19 8.91 6.49
C PHE A 124 6.89 7.57 6.17
N LYS A 125 7.94 7.60 5.34
CA LYS A 125 8.73 6.40 5.02
C LYS A 125 9.43 5.83 6.25
N THR A 126 9.87 6.68 7.18
CA THR A 126 10.46 6.26 8.45
C THR A 126 9.42 5.59 9.36
N ASP A 127 8.23 6.19 9.49
CA ASP A 127 7.13 5.66 10.27
C ASP A 127 6.70 4.27 9.77
N LEU A 128 6.60 4.10 8.44
CA LEU A 128 6.33 2.79 7.83
C LEU A 128 7.42 1.75 8.14
N ARG A 129 8.71 2.12 8.11
CA ARG A 129 9.81 1.21 8.49
C ARG A 129 9.71 0.78 9.95
N THR A 130 9.38 1.71 10.85
CA THR A 130 9.15 1.38 12.26
C THR A 130 7.96 0.43 12.40
N LEU A 131 6.86 0.67 11.68
CA LEU A 131 5.69 -0.20 11.68
C LEU A 131 6.02 -1.62 11.20
N ILE A 132 6.79 -1.75 10.11
CA ILE A 132 7.29 -3.03 9.59
C ILE A 132 8.11 -3.76 10.66
N SER A 133 9.06 -3.07 11.30
CA SER A 133 9.93 -3.64 12.33
C SER A 133 9.13 -4.13 13.56
N ASP A 134 8.13 -3.35 13.99
CA ASP A 134 7.28 -3.71 15.12
C ASP A 134 6.43 -4.95 14.82
N LEU A 135 5.86 -5.03 13.60
CA LEU A 135 5.11 -6.19 13.13
C LEU A 135 6.00 -7.43 13.08
N GLN A 136 7.20 -7.33 12.49
CA GLN A 136 8.17 -8.44 12.42
C GLN A 136 8.55 -8.94 13.80
N SER A 137 8.83 -8.02 14.73
CA SER A 137 9.18 -8.34 16.13
C SER A 137 8.05 -9.07 16.85
N ALA A 138 6.81 -8.74 16.51
CA ALA A 138 5.62 -9.40 17.01
C ALA A 138 5.25 -10.67 16.23
N GLY A 139 5.99 -11.06 15.19
CA GLY A 139 5.73 -12.25 14.37
C GLY A 139 4.61 -12.09 13.34
N TYR A 140 4.35 -10.85 12.91
CA TYR A 140 3.46 -10.47 11.80
C TYR A 140 4.25 -9.95 10.60
#